data_AF-A0A1I8MD29-F1
#
_entry.id   AF-A0A1I8MD29-F1
#
_cell.length_a   1.000
_cell.length_b   1.000
_cell.length_c   1.000
_cell.angle_alpha   90.00
_cell.angle_beta   90.00
_cell.angle_gamma   90.00
#
_symmetry.space_group_name_H-M   'P 1'
#
loop_
_entity.id
_entity.type
_entity.pdbx_description
1 polymer ?
#
loop_
_entity_poly.entity_id
_entity_poly.type
_entity_poly.pdbx_seq_one_letter_code
_entity_poly.pdbx_strand_id
1 'polypeptide(L)'
;MKFPILFVVGVLCLLNRVSHAQMETNTRDLLSRAMNNMSQIRKVMLCLARSCDTGAVAKAMAIDDASEFMLRQKPYEMESNFDRVLKFAAGVSAALPKFLAIDPNCNDHLYICPKKREKKPVIPSEVYEMAEYVELMVAASKCITTENLEDAINVIGEGIVYIENNGDSSGTATERFVPALELVTMRLKEMCQPMKHLIPAEPSQSGDDKEGDNAGNGKKVMVLIPSKVLNKNAQMMWLKKS
;
A
#
# COMPACT_ATOMS: atom_id res chain seq x y z
N MET A 1 -38.75 -34.15 26.01
CA MET A 1 -37.27 -34.09 25.84
C MET A 1 -36.89 -32.65 25.54
N LYS A 2 -36.25 -31.95 26.48
CA LYS A 2 -35.79 -30.56 26.29
C LYS A 2 -34.38 -30.61 25.71
N PHE A 3 -34.24 -30.41 24.39
CA PHE A 3 -32.92 -30.20 23.80
C PHE A 3 -32.33 -28.92 24.42
N PRO A 4 -31.14 -28.98 25.03
CA PRO A 4 -30.59 -27.82 25.71
C PRO A 4 -30.22 -26.78 24.67
N ILE A 5 -30.91 -25.64 24.70
CA ILE A 5 -30.68 -24.45 23.86
C ILE A 5 -29.19 -24.06 23.86
N LEU A 6 -28.47 -24.37 24.95
CA LEU A 6 -27.01 -24.21 25.08
C LEU A 6 -26.20 -24.98 24.02
N PHE A 7 -26.66 -26.15 23.56
CA PHE A 7 -25.96 -26.94 22.54
C PHE A 7 -26.11 -26.30 21.14
N VAL A 8 -27.29 -25.74 20.85
CA VAL A 8 -27.54 -25.03 19.57
C VAL A 8 -26.75 -23.72 19.52
N VAL A 9 -26.73 -22.95 20.61
CA VAL A 9 -25.92 -21.72 20.70
C VAL A 9 -24.42 -22.03 20.64
N GLY A 10 -23.97 -23.09 21.34
CA GLY A 10 -22.57 -23.52 21.30
C GLY A 10 -22.12 -23.94 19.90
N VAL A 11 -22.94 -24.68 19.17
CA VAL A 11 -22.66 -25.07 17.77
C VAL A 11 -22.70 -23.85 16.84
N LEU A 12 -23.64 -22.90 17.01
CA LEU A 12 -23.67 -21.67 16.22
C LEU A 12 -22.42 -20.80 16.44
N CYS A 13 -21.96 -20.67 17.69
CA CYS A 13 -20.75 -19.93 18.02
C CYS A 13 -19.48 -20.59 17.46
N LEU A 14 -19.41 -21.92 17.44
CA LEU A 14 -18.29 -22.65 16.85
C LEU A 14 -18.28 -22.54 15.32
N LEU A 15 -19.43 -22.65 14.67
CA LEU A 15 -19.54 -22.52 13.20
C LEU A 15 -19.19 -21.11 12.72
N ASN A 16 -19.63 -20.05 13.43
CA ASN A 16 -19.25 -18.68 13.10
C ASN A 16 -17.75 -18.43 13.27
N ARG A 17 -17.09 -19.04 14.27
CA ARG A 17 -15.64 -18.90 14.44
C ARG A 17 -14.85 -19.61 13.34
N VAL A 18 -15.32 -20.77 12.89
CA VAL A 18 -14.68 -21.51 11.78
C VAL A 18 -14.84 -20.75 10.46
N SER A 19 -16.00 -20.15 10.19
CA SER A 19 -16.20 -19.34 8.98
C SER A 19 -15.37 -18.04 8.99
N HIS A 20 -15.26 -17.36 10.13
CA HIS A 20 -14.41 -16.18 10.27
C HIS A 20 -12.92 -16.52 10.11
N ALA A 21 -12.43 -17.55 10.79
CA ALA A 21 -11.02 -17.95 10.69
C ALA A 21 -10.64 -18.41 9.27
N GLN A 22 -11.56 -19.06 8.54
CA GLN A 22 -11.35 -19.48 7.15
C GLN A 22 -11.41 -18.28 6.18
N MET A 23 -12.27 -17.30 6.43
CA MET A 23 -12.33 -16.07 5.63
C MET A 23 -11.09 -15.19 5.83
N GLU A 24 -10.59 -15.08 7.07
CA GLU A 24 -9.35 -14.36 7.41
C GLU A 24 -8.12 -14.97 6.74
N THR A 25 -7.97 -16.30 6.79
CA THR A 25 -6.86 -17.00 6.12
C THR A 25 -6.89 -16.80 4.61
N ASN A 26 -8.06 -16.96 3.98
CA ASN A 26 -8.22 -16.73 2.54
C ASN A 26 -7.87 -15.29 2.14
N THR A 27 -8.24 -14.32 2.97
CA THR A 27 -7.98 -12.89 2.73
C THR A 27 -6.50 -12.55 2.87
N ARG A 28 -5.84 -13.08 3.91
CA ARG A 28 -4.40 -12.91 4.10
C ARG A 28 -3.59 -13.52 2.95
N ASP A 29 -3.98 -14.70 2.48
CA ASP A 29 -3.35 -15.36 1.33
C ASP A 29 -3.57 -14.60 0.03
N LEU A 30 -4.75 -14.02 -0.15
CA LEU A 30 -5.02 -13.14 -1.29
C LEU A 30 -4.13 -11.90 -1.25
N LEU A 31 -4.03 -11.24 -0.10
CA LEU A 31 -3.22 -10.05 0.06
C LEU A 31 -1.73 -10.35 -0.15
N SER A 32 -1.25 -11.47 0.41
CA SER A 32 0.12 -11.94 0.20
C SER A 32 0.42 -12.18 -1.28
N ARG A 33 -0.50 -12.82 -2.02
CA ARG A 33 -0.37 -13.01 -3.47
C ARG A 33 -0.36 -11.68 -4.23
N ALA A 34 -1.23 -10.75 -3.89
CA ALA A 34 -1.26 -9.42 -4.49
C ALA A 34 0.08 -8.69 -4.27
N MET A 35 0.62 -8.70 -3.05
CA MET A 35 1.91 -8.10 -2.73
C MET A 35 3.08 -8.77 -3.46
N ASN A 36 3.06 -10.10 -3.58
CA ASN A 36 4.06 -10.82 -4.38
C ASN A 36 3.98 -10.43 -5.87
N ASN A 37 2.78 -10.32 -6.43
CA ASN A 37 2.60 -9.90 -7.82
C ASN A 37 3.05 -8.45 -8.02
N MET A 38 2.75 -7.54 -7.09
CA MET A 38 3.28 -6.16 -7.11
C MET A 38 4.81 -6.15 -7.09
N SER A 39 5.44 -6.99 -6.25
CA SER A 39 6.91 -7.13 -6.21
C SER A 39 7.47 -7.60 -7.55
N GLN A 40 6.78 -8.52 -8.23
CA GLN A 40 7.18 -8.97 -9.57
C GLN A 40 6.99 -7.88 -10.62
N ILE A 41 5.85 -7.18 -10.64
CA ILE A 41 5.60 -6.05 -11.54
C ILE A 41 6.71 -5.01 -11.38
N ARG A 42 7.09 -4.66 -10.15
CA ARG A 42 8.21 -3.76 -9.87
C ARG A 42 9.50 -4.25 -10.53
N LYS A 43 9.88 -5.52 -10.32
CA LYS A 43 11.11 -6.09 -10.88
C LYS A 43 11.11 -6.06 -12.41
N VAL A 44 9.98 -6.40 -13.02
CA VAL A 44 9.80 -6.34 -14.47
C VAL A 44 9.92 -4.90 -14.96
N MET A 45 9.23 -3.95 -14.34
CA MET A 45 9.28 -2.53 -14.70
C MET A 45 10.72 -1.97 -14.67
N LEU A 46 11.49 -2.31 -13.63
CA LEU A 46 12.91 -1.93 -13.53
C LEU A 46 13.79 -2.61 -14.59
N CYS A 47 13.46 -3.83 -15.00
CA CYS A 47 14.13 -4.48 -16.12
C CYS A 47 13.75 -3.83 -17.46
N LEU A 48 12.48 -3.50 -17.69
CA LEU A 48 12.00 -2.86 -18.92
C LEU A 48 12.71 -1.52 -19.16
N ALA A 49 12.99 -0.76 -18.09
CA ALA A 49 13.84 0.43 -18.12
C ALA A 49 15.25 0.17 -18.71
N ARG A 50 15.79 -1.04 -18.54
CA ARG A 50 17.13 -1.48 -18.97
C ARG A 50 17.11 -2.38 -20.21
N SER A 51 15.93 -2.74 -20.70
CA SER A 51 15.70 -3.63 -21.84
C SER A 51 16.23 -3.06 -23.16
N CYS A 52 16.26 -3.88 -24.21
CA CYS A 52 16.67 -3.39 -25.53
C CYS A 52 15.56 -2.59 -26.23
N ASP A 53 14.30 -2.76 -25.81
CA ASP A 53 13.16 -2.02 -26.36
C ASP A 53 13.06 -0.63 -25.73
N THR A 54 13.26 0.41 -26.54
CA THR A 54 13.18 1.81 -26.10
C THR A 54 11.76 2.25 -25.76
N GLY A 55 10.73 1.52 -26.21
CA GLY A 55 9.32 1.75 -25.90
C GLY A 55 8.77 0.89 -24.77
N ALA A 56 9.57 0.02 -24.15
CA ALA A 56 9.13 -0.93 -23.14
C ALA A 56 8.42 -0.27 -21.94
N VAL A 57 8.99 0.82 -21.42
CA VAL A 57 8.40 1.55 -20.28
C VAL A 57 7.09 2.23 -20.66
N ALA A 58 6.98 2.79 -21.87
CA ALA A 58 5.72 3.38 -22.33
C ALA A 58 4.60 2.34 -22.46
N LYS A 59 4.92 1.13 -22.93
CA LYS A 59 3.97 0.01 -22.95
C LYS A 59 3.53 -0.40 -21.55
N ALA A 60 4.46 -0.39 -20.59
CA ALA A 60 4.16 -0.69 -19.19
C ALA A 60 3.22 0.35 -18.57
N MET A 61 3.46 1.64 -18.83
CA MET A 61 2.57 2.72 -18.37
C MET A 61 1.16 2.60 -18.96
N ALA A 62 1.03 2.18 -20.22
CA ALA A 62 -0.28 1.91 -20.81
C ALA A 62 -1.03 0.75 -20.13
N ILE A 63 -0.31 -0.23 -19.57
CA ILE A 63 -0.92 -1.29 -18.75
C ILE A 63 -1.37 -0.74 -17.40
N ASP A 64 -0.58 0.15 -16.78
CA ASP A 64 -0.98 0.83 -15.54
C ASP A 64 -2.23 1.68 -15.76
N ASP A 65 -2.31 2.44 -16.85
CA ASP A 65 -3.49 3.23 -17.23
C ASP A 65 -4.74 2.35 -17.38
N ALA A 66 -4.62 1.20 -18.05
CA ALA A 66 -5.71 0.25 -18.16
C ALA A 66 -6.10 -0.37 -16.81
N SER A 67 -5.13 -0.61 -15.92
CA SER A 67 -5.35 -1.16 -14.59
C SER A 67 -6.04 -0.16 -13.67
N GLU A 68 -5.64 1.12 -13.74
CA GLU A 68 -6.31 2.23 -13.06
C GLU A 68 -7.76 2.36 -13.50
N PHE A 69 -8.02 2.30 -14.82
CA PHE A 69 -9.38 2.35 -15.33
C PHE A 69 -10.26 1.26 -14.73
N MET A 70 -9.75 0.03 -14.60
CA MET A 70 -10.47 -1.07 -13.95
C MET A 70 -10.69 -0.81 -12.45
N LEU A 71 -9.69 -0.29 -11.74
CA LEU A 71 -9.82 0.08 -10.33
C LEU A 71 -10.85 1.18 -10.09
N ARG A 72 -11.07 2.07 -11.07
CA ARG A 72 -12.06 3.15 -10.96
C ARG A 72 -13.49 2.73 -11.27
N GLN A 73 -13.72 1.56 -11.85
CA GLN A 73 -15.07 1.11 -12.16
C GLN A 73 -15.85 0.87 -10.87
N LYS A 74 -16.81 1.73 -10.56
CA LYS A 74 -17.66 1.56 -9.37
C LYS A 74 -18.91 0.76 -9.74
N PRO A 75 -19.27 -0.28 -8.97
CA PRO A 75 -20.58 -0.90 -9.08
C PRO A 75 -21.67 0.08 -8.61
N TYR A 76 -22.93 -0.28 -8.86
CA TYR A 76 -24.08 0.55 -8.49
C TYR A 76 -24.30 0.61 -6.96
N GLU A 77 -23.73 -0.34 -6.22
CA GLU A 77 -23.81 -0.44 -4.76
C GLU A 77 -22.55 0.13 -4.09
N MET A 78 -22.66 0.45 -2.80
CA MET A 78 -21.54 0.97 -2.02
C MET A 78 -20.50 -0.15 -1.79
N GLU A 79 -19.32 -0.02 -2.40
CA GLU A 79 -18.19 -0.94 -2.15
C GLU A 79 -17.60 -0.73 -0.76
N SER A 80 -17.33 -1.83 -0.05
CA SER A 80 -16.52 -1.83 1.17
C SER A 80 -15.02 -1.75 0.86
N ASN A 81 -14.18 -1.47 1.87
CA ASN A 81 -12.72 -1.54 1.70
C ASN A 81 -12.25 -2.95 1.35
N PHE A 82 -12.94 -3.98 1.84
CA PHE A 82 -12.66 -5.36 1.48
C PHE A 82 -12.87 -5.61 -0.02
N ASP A 83 -14.01 -5.14 -0.58
CA ASP A 83 -14.30 -5.28 -2.02
C ASP A 83 -13.25 -4.57 -2.87
N ARG A 84 -12.82 -3.37 -2.44
CA ARG A 84 -11.72 -2.64 -3.09
C ARG A 84 -10.43 -3.45 -3.07
N VAL A 85 -10.05 -4.05 -1.95
CA VAL A 85 -8.85 -4.90 -1.86
C VAL A 85 -8.96 -6.12 -2.78
N LEU A 86 -10.13 -6.74 -2.90
CA LEU A 86 -10.36 -7.85 -3.86
C LEU A 86 -10.13 -7.39 -5.30
N LYS A 87 -10.70 -6.25 -5.67
CA LYS A 87 -10.57 -5.62 -6.99
C LYS A 87 -9.11 -5.29 -7.30
N PHE A 88 -8.37 -4.77 -6.32
CA PHE A 88 -6.93 -4.54 -6.42
C PHE A 88 -6.16 -5.84 -6.65
N ALA A 89 -6.38 -6.87 -5.83
CA ALA A 89 -5.71 -8.15 -5.97
C ALA A 89 -5.97 -8.78 -7.36
N ALA A 90 -7.20 -8.67 -7.87
CA ALA A 90 -7.56 -9.11 -9.22
C ALA A 90 -6.86 -8.28 -10.30
N GLY A 91 -6.84 -6.95 -10.17
CA GLY A 91 -6.18 -6.04 -11.10
C GLY A 91 -4.68 -6.31 -11.23
N VAL A 92 -3.98 -6.43 -10.10
CA VAL A 92 -2.54 -6.76 -10.07
C VAL A 92 -2.27 -8.13 -10.70
N SER A 93 -3.09 -9.13 -10.37
CA SER A 93 -2.94 -10.48 -10.93
C SER A 93 -3.17 -10.52 -12.44
N ALA A 94 -4.07 -9.69 -12.97
CA ALA A 94 -4.31 -9.55 -14.40
C ALA A 94 -3.25 -8.70 -15.12
N ALA A 95 -2.60 -7.77 -14.41
CA ALA A 95 -1.56 -6.90 -14.95
C ALA A 95 -0.21 -7.63 -15.13
N LEU A 96 0.22 -8.41 -14.13
CA LEU A 96 1.52 -9.10 -14.14
C LEU A 96 1.84 -9.86 -15.45
N PRO A 97 0.97 -10.73 -16.00
CA PRO A 97 1.28 -11.43 -17.25
C PRO A 97 1.43 -10.48 -18.45
N LYS A 98 0.74 -9.33 -18.45
CA LYS A 98 0.88 -8.32 -19.51
C LYS A 98 2.23 -7.61 -19.41
N PHE A 99 2.70 -7.31 -18.20
CA PHE A 99 4.04 -6.76 -17.98
C PHE A 99 5.14 -7.72 -18.46
N LEU A 100 5.03 -8.99 -18.10
CA LEU A 100 5.99 -10.03 -18.53
C LEU A 100 5.99 -10.24 -20.05
N ALA A 101 4.86 -9.96 -20.73
CA ALA A 101 4.75 -10.07 -22.18
C ALA A 101 5.42 -8.91 -22.95
N ILE A 102 5.80 -7.80 -22.30
CA ILE A 102 6.44 -6.67 -22.98
C ILE A 102 7.83 -7.05 -23.52
N ASP A 103 8.67 -7.63 -22.66
CA ASP A 103 9.98 -8.16 -23.02
C ASP A 103 10.22 -9.49 -22.30
N PRO A 104 10.26 -10.63 -23.02
CA PRO A 104 10.49 -11.95 -22.44
C PRO A 104 11.82 -12.08 -21.67
N ASN A 105 12.82 -11.25 -21.97
CA ASN A 105 14.09 -11.27 -21.25
C ASN A 105 13.94 -10.76 -19.81
N CYS A 106 12.91 -9.96 -19.54
CA CYS A 106 12.62 -9.44 -18.21
C CYS A 106 11.96 -10.44 -17.25
N ASN A 107 11.79 -11.70 -17.67
CA ASN A 107 11.65 -12.81 -16.72
C ASN A 107 12.89 -12.90 -15.82
N ASP A 108 14.08 -12.59 -16.36
CA ASP A 108 15.26 -12.27 -15.55
C ASP A 108 15.29 -10.77 -15.25
N HIS A 109 14.90 -10.41 -14.03
CA HIS A 109 14.92 -9.03 -13.55
C HIS A 109 16.32 -8.36 -13.54
N LEU A 110 17.40 -9.14 -13.65
CA LEU A 110 18.77 -8.62 -13.76
C LEU A 110 19.22 -8.40 -15.21
N TYR A 111 18.37 -8.71 -16.19
CA TYR A 111 18.68 -8.52 -17.59
C TYR A 111 19.02 -7.04 -17.89
N ILE A 112 20.10 -6.86 -18.64
CA ILE A 112 20.54 -5.58 -19.17
C ILE A 112 20.79 -5.76 -20.66
N CYS A 113 20.28 -4.85 -21.48
CA CYS A 113 20.51 -4.91 -22.92
C CYS A 113 22.03 -4.95 -23.23
N PRO A 114 22.54 -5.98 -23.92
CA PRO A 114 23.97 -6.12 -24.20
C PRO A 114 24.46 -5.08 -25.23
N LYS A 115 23.56 -4.54 -26.06
CA LYS A 115 23.87 -3.49 -27.02
C LYS A 115 23.67 -2.12 -26.38
N LYS A 116 24.67 -1.23 -26.55
CA LYS A 116 24.50 0.18 -26.19
C LYS A 116 23.38 0.77 -27.05
N ARG A 117 22.35 1.29 -26.39
CA ARG A 117 21.25 2.00 -27.04
C ARG A 117 21.78 3.36 -27.50
N GLU A 118 21.53 3.70 -28.76
CA GLU A 118 21.90 5.00 -29.33
C GLU A 118 21.18 6.15 -28.62
N LYS A 119 19.95 5.90 -28.18
CA LYS A 119 19.15 6.82 -27.37
C LYS A 119 18.78 6.16 -26.05
N LYS A 120 19.23 6.74 -24.94
CA LYS A 120 18.79 6.30 -23.61
C LYS A 120 17.30 6.63 -23.47
N PRO A 121 16.44 5.68 -23.08
CA PRO A 121 15.04 5.98 -22.84
C PRO A 121 14.95 7.03 -21.72
N VAL A 122 14.09 8.03 -21.92
CA VAL A 122 13.71 8.95 -20.86
C VAL A 122 12.66 8.22 -20.03
N ILE A 123 13.02 7.87 -18.81
CA ILE A 123 12.12 7.18 -17.88
C ILE A 123 11.63 8.24 -16.90
N PRO A 124 10.31 8.44 -16.77
CA PRO A 124 9.74 9.37 -15.79
C PRO A 124 10.21 9.03 -14.37
N SER A 125 10.46 10.04 -13.53
CA SER A 125 10.91 9.85 -12.14
C SER A 125 9.93 9.02 -11.32
N GLU A 126 8.64 9.18 -11.61
CA GLU A 126 7.51 8.55 -10.96
C GLU A 126 7.55 7.02 -11.08
N VAL A 127 8.18 6.49 -12.14
CA VAL A 127 8.40 5.03 -12.27
C VAL A 127 9.35 4.52 -11.18
N TYR A 128 10.39 5.28 -10.86
CA TYR A 128 11.33 4.91 -9.79
C TYR A 128 10.72 5.10 -8.40
N GLU A 129 9.98 6.19 -8.21
CA GLU A 129 9.25 6.45 -6.96
C GLU A 129 8.22 5.36 -6.69
N MET A 130 7.40 5.02 -7.69
CA MET A 130 6.46 3.90 -7.63
C MET A 130 7.19 2.60 -7.27
N ALA A 131 8.31 2.30 -7.94
CA ALA A 131 9.09 1.09 -7.66
C ALA A 131 9.62 1.07 -6.22
N GLU A 132 10.03 2.21 -5.67
CA GLU A 132 10.49 2.32 -4.29
C GLU A 132 9.34 2.10 -3.29
N TYR A 133 8.21 2.80 -3.46
CA TYR A 133 7.07 2.63 -2.58
C TYR A 133 6.49 1.21 -2.64
N VAL A 134 6.46 0.57 -3.81
CA VAL A 134 6.04 -0.84 -3.92
C VAL A 134 6.97 -1.76 -3.12
N GLU A 135 8.29 -1.55 -3.17
CA GLU A 135 9.23 -2.34 -2.36
C GLU A 135 8.99 -2.16 -0.86
N LEU A 136 8.81 -0.90 -0.44
CA LEU A 136 8.54 -0.57 0.95
C LEU A 136 7.19 -1.12 1.44
N MET A 137 6.15 -1.03 0.61
CA MET A 137 4.82 -1.59 0.87
C MET A 137 4.89 -3.11 1.04
N VAL A 138 5.56 -3.82 0.13
CA VAL A 138 5.75 -5.28 0.19
C VAL A 138 6.59 -5.69 1.39
N ALA A 139 7.58 -4.87 1.78
CA ALA A 139 8.32 -5.11 3.01
C ALA A 139 7.42 -4.95 4.25
N ALA A 140 6.64 -3.88 4.31
CA ALA A 140 5.74 -3.59 5.43
C ALA A 140 4.59 -4.61 5.54
N SER A 141 4.10 -5.15 4.42
CA SER A 141 3.03 -6.16 4.42
C SER A 141 3.41 -7.45 5.15
N LYS A 142 4.70 -7.70 5.37
CA LYS A 142 5.17 -8.86 6.16
C LYS A 142 4.83 -8.75 7.65
N CYS A 143 4.53 -7.56 8.14
CA CYS A 143 4.12 -7.30 9.52
C CYS A 143 2.62 -7.53 9.75
N ILE A 144 1.86 -7.88 8.69
CA ILE A 144 0.44 -8.17 8.80
C ILE A 144 0.26 -9.53 9.48
N THR A 145 -0.37 -9.50 10.63
CA THR A 145 -0.80 -10.64 11.43
C THR A 145 -2.31 -10.82 11.29
N THR A 146 -2.86 -11.86 11.92
CA THR A 146 -4.32 -12.03 11.97
C THR A 146 -4.97 -10.91 12.79
N GLU A 147 -4.28 -10.37 13.80
CA GLU A 147 -4.82 -9.36 14.73
C GLU A 147 -4.99 -7.97 14.09
N ASN A 148 -4.18 -7.63 13.08
CA ASN A 148 -4.21 -6.34 12.39
C ASN A 148 -4.63 -6.46 10.91
N LEU A 149 -5.18 -7.61 10.50
CA LEU A 149 -5.57 -7.86 9.12
C LEU A 149 -6.67 -6.90 8.64
N GLU A 150 -7.66 -6.62 9.49
CA GLU A 150 -8.74 -5.66 9.17
C GLU A 150 -8.19 -4.25 8.96
N ASP A 151 -7.27 -3.80 9.81
CA ASP A 151 -6.60 -2.50 9.65
C ASP A 151 -5.80 -2.45 8.35
N ALA A 152 -5.11 -3.53 7.98
CA ALA A 152 -4.38 -3.61 6.72
C ALA A 152 -5.32 -3.53 5.50
N ILE A 153 -6.49 -4.20 5.56
CA ILE A 153 -7.52 -4.11 4.53
C ILE A 153 -8.04 -2.67 4.41
N ASN A 154 -8.30 -2.02 5.53
CA ASN A 154 -8.77 -0.64 5.55
C ASN A 154 -7.74 0.33 4.96
N VAL A 155 -6.47 0.21 5.34
CA VAL A 155 -5.38 1.03 4.80
C VAL A 155 -5.25 0.89 3.29
N ILE A 156 -5.25 -0.34 2.78
CA ILE A 156 -5.15 -0.57 1.33
C ILE A 156 -6.41 -0.08 0.62
N GLY A 157 -7.58 -0.34 1.20
CA GLY A 157 -8.86 0.16 0.72
C GLY A 157 -8.89 1.68 0.60
N GLU A 158 -8.39 2.41 1.60
CA GLU A 158 -8.24 3.87 1.57
C GLU A 158 -7.33 4.35 0.44
N GLY A 159 -6.22 3.64 0.19
CA GLY A 159 -5.37 3.91 -0.97
C GLY A 159 -6.12 3.78 -2.30
N ILE A 160 -7.01 2.80 -2.42
CA ILE A 160 -7.85 2.62 -3.61
C ILE A 160 -8.92 3.71 -3.69
N VAL A 161 -9.55 4.08 -2.58
CA VAL A 161 -10.48 5.21 -2.51
C VAL A 161 -9.80 6.50 -2.98
N TYR A 162 -8.53 6.71 -2.61
CA TYR A 162 -7.75 7.84 -3.09
C TYR A 162 -7.64 7.84 -4.62
N ILE A 163 -7.29 6.71 -5.23
CA ILE A 163 -7.20 6.56 -6.68
C ILE A 163 -8.55 6.79 -7.36
N GLU A 164 -9.62 6.22 -6.81
CA GLU A 164 -10.98 6.34 -7.33
C GLU A 164 -11.49 7.78 -7.31
N ASN A 165 -11.11 8.57 -6.31
CA ASN A 165 -11.61 9.92 -6.12
C ASN A 165 -10.74 11.00 -6.77
N ASN A 166 -9.46 10.72 -7.02
CA ASN A 166 -8.55 11.65 -7.70
C ASN A 166 -8.50 11.41 -9.21
N GLY A 167 -9.61 10.92 -9.76
CA GLY A 167 -9.69 10.41 -11.12
C GLY A 167 -9.39 11.44 -12.22
N ASP A 168 -9.84 12.67 -11.98
CA ASP A 168 -9.80 13.77 -12.93
C ASP A 168 -8.48 14.56 -12.89
N SER A 169 -7.51 14.11 -12.08
CA SER A 169 -6.19 14.73 -12.05
C SER A 169 -5.43 14.43 -13.34
N SER A 170 -4.96 15.49 -14.02
CA SER A 170 -4.12 15.39 -15.22
C SER A 170 -2.86 14.58 -14.93
N GLY A 171 -2.46 13.69 -15.85
CA GLY A 171 -1.25 12.89 -15.68
C GLY A 171 -1.40 11.44 -16.15
N THR A 172 -0.36 10.64 -15.91
CA THR A 172 -0.36 9.18 -16.14
C THR A 172 -0.86 8.42 -14.90
N ALA A 173 -1.30 7.17 -15.04
CA ALA A 173 -1.72 6.37 -13.88
C ALA A 173 -0.58 6.20 -12.86
N THR A 174 0.65 6.03 -13.34
CA THR A 174 1.84 5.96 -12.49
C THR A 174 1.97 7.19 -11.59
N GLU A 175 1.79 8.41 -12.14
CA GLU A 175 1.80 9.65 -11.35
C GLU A 175 0.71 9.68 -10.27
N ARG A 176 -0.49 9.17 -10.58
CA ARG A 176 -1.62 9.15 -9.64
C ARG A 176 -1.53 8.06 -8.59
N PHE A 177 -0.84 6.96 -8.88
CA PHE A 177 -0.61 5.87 -7.93
C PHE A 177 0.42 6.22 -6.86
N VAL A 178 1.44 7.03 -7.17
CA VAL A 178 2.52 7.35 -6.22
C VAL A 178 2.00 7.87 -4.87
N PRO A 179 1.11 8.87 -4.79
CA PRO A 179 0.58 9.35 -3.51
C PRO A 179 -0.23 8.30 -2.74
N ALA A 180 -0.99 7.45 -3.45
CA ALA A 180 -1.73 6.35 -2.83
C ALA A 180 -0.79 5.30 -2.25
N LEU A 181 0.26 4.93 -2.99
CA LEU A 181 1.28 3.98 -2.55
C LEU A 181 2.07 4.53 -1.37
N GLU A 182 2.38 5.82 -1.35
CA GLU A 182 3.02 6.50 -0.22
C GLU A 182 2.15 6.38 1.04
N LEU A 183 0.87 6.75 0.94
CA LEU A 183 -0.09 6.66 2.04
C LEU A 183 -0.17 5.24 2.61
N VAL A 184 -0.40 4.25 1.74
CA VAL A 184 -0.50 2.83 2.13
C VAL A 184 0.80 2.37 2.77
N THR A 185 1.94 2.70 2.18
CA THR A 185 3.26 2.31 2.71
C THR A 185 3.49 2.87 4.10
N MET A 186 3.21 4.15 4.32
CA MET A 186 3.40 4.80 5.63
C MET A 186 2.55 4.12 6.69
N ARG A 187 1.27 3.90 6.41
CA ARG A 187 0.32 3.28 7.34
C ARG A 187 0.65 1.81 7.62
N LEU A 188 1.03 1.04 6.61
CA LEU A 188 1.47 -0.35 6.83
C LEU A 188 2.78 -0.42 7.64
N LYS A 189 3.69 0.55 7.49
CA LYS A 189 4.90 0.61 8.32
C LYS A 189 4.60 0.86 9.79
N GLU A 190 3.52 1.58 10.12
CA GLU A 190 3.08 1.77 11.51
C GLU A 190 2.73 0.42 12.17
N MET A 191 2.19 -0.53 11.39
CA MET A 191 1.87 -1.89 11.87
C MET A 191 3.11 -2.74 12.16
N CYS A 192 4.27 -2.39 11.60
CA CYS A 192 5.54 -3.05 11.91
C CYS A 192 6.15 -2.58 13.23
N GLN A 193 5.66 -1.48 13.82
CA GLN A 193 6.14 -1.01 15.10
C GLN A 193 5.43 -1.79 16.21
N PRO A 194 6.14 -2.25 17.25
CA PRO A 194 5.48 -2.85 18.40
C PRO A 194 4.49 -1.83 18.99
N MET A 195 3.23 -2.23 19.22
CA MET A 195 2.21 -1.38 19.85
C MET A 195 2.78 -0.76 21.13
N LYS A 196 3.21 0.51 21.07
CA LYS A 196 3.76 1.23 22.22
C LYS A 196 2.71 1.91 23.08
N HIS A 197 1.43 1.77 22.75
CA HIS A 197 0.35 2.34 23.53
C HIS A 197 -0.81 1.37 23.68
N LEU A 198 -0.87 0.71 24.84
CA LEU A 198 -2.09 0.37 25.56
C LEU A 198 -1.70 -0.11 26.99
N ILE A 199 -1.02 0.76 27.74
CA ILE A 199 -1.20 0.82 29.19
C ILE A 199 -1.49 2.29 29.48
N PRO A 200 -2.73 2.68 29.82
CA PRO A 200 -2.92 3.98 30.45
C PRO A 200 -2.17 3.91 31.79
N ALA A 201 -1.12 4.70 31.93
CA ALA A 201 -0.51 4.92 33.23
C ALA A 201 -1.61 5.51 34.14
N GLU A 202 -2.02 4.75 35.15
CA GLU A 202 -2.84 5.28 36.23
C GLU A 202 -2.12 6.51 36.82
N PRO A 203 -2.83 7.62 37.08
CA PRO A 203 -2.25 8.72 37.82
C PRO A 203 -2.13 8.31 39.29
N SER A 204 -0.95 7.82 39.68
CA SER A 204 -0.60 7.70 41.09
C SER A 204 -0.45 9.10 41.68
N GLN A 205 -1.45 9.53 42.45
CA GLN A 205 -1.33 10.64 43.38
C GLN A 205 -0.47 10.26 44.60
N SER A 206 0.09 11.28 45.24
CA SER A 206 0.93 11.31 46.46
C SER A 206 2.42 11.02 46.23
N GLY A 207 3.37 11.82 46.69
CA GLY A 207 3.37 13.05 47.48
C GLY A 207 4.84 13.41 47.77
N ASP A 208 5.12 14.71 47.75
CA ASP A 208 6.13 15.46 48.51
C ASP A 208 7.62 15.05 48.54
N ASP A 209 8.40 16.04 48.08
CA ASP A 209 9.63 16.59 48.68
C ASP A 209 11.04 16.19 48.18
N LYS A 210 11.78 17.29 47.92
CA LYS A 210 13.25 17.53 47.99
C LYS A 210 14.07 17.49 46.70
N GLU A 211 14.19 18.69 46.12
CA GLU A 211 15.44 19.44 45.92
C GLU A 211 16.79 18.69 45.96
N GLY A 212 17.56 18.80 44.86
CA GLY A 212 18.96 18.41 44.80
C GLY A 212 19.50 18.33 43.37
N ASP A 213 20.33 19.31 43.00
CA ASP A 213 21.13 19.38 41.77
C ASP A 213 21.91 18.08 41.45
N ASN A 214 21.88 17.65 40.17
CA ASN A 214 23.13 17.44 39.42
C ASN A 214 22.92 17.12 37.93
N ALA A 215 23.90 17.58 37.16
CA ALA A 215 24.03 17.48 35.72
C ALA A 215 24.06 16.02 35.20
N GLY A 216 23.36 15.77 34.09
CA GLY A 216 23.34 14.49 33.41
C GLY A 216 22.99 14.62 31.93
N ASN A 217 24.02 14.60 31.11
CA ASN A 217 24.05 14.66 29.66
C ASN A 217 23.03 13.71 28.99
N GLY A 218 21.99 14.26 28.34
CA GLY A 218 20.97 13.52 27.59
C GLY A 218 20.84 14.07 26.17
N LYS A 219 21.45 13.37 25.20
CA LYS A 219 21.26 13.59 23.75
C LYS A 219 19.77 13.55 23.40
N LYS A 220 19.18 14.71 23.10
CA LYS A 220 17.90 14.80 22.37
C LYS A 220 18.17 14.36 20.92
N VAL A 221 17.72 13.17 20.56
CA VAL A 221 17.63 12.74 19.17
C VAL A 221 16.45 13.49 18.56
N MET A 222 16.78 14.55 17.82
CA MET A 222 15.86 15.27 16.96
C MET A 222 15.51 14.34 15.79
N VAL A 223 14.32 13.75 15.83
CA VAL A 223 13.76 13.04 14.68
C VAL A 223 13.36 14.11 13.65
N LEU A 224 14.24 14.32 12.69
CA LEU A 224 13.96 15.09 11.48
C LEU A 224 12.96 14.30 10.64
N ILE A 225 11.68 14.68 10.75
CA ILE A 225 10.67 14.37 9.73
C ILE A 225 10.99 15.27 8.53
N PRO A 226 11.32 14.73 7.34
CA PRO A 226 11.47 15.56 6.16
C PRO A 226 10.10 16.11 5.73
N SER A 227 9.83 17.35 6.14
CA SER A 227 8.74 18.19 5.60
C SER A 227 9.01 18.53 4.14
N LYS A 228 8.60 17.64 3.22
CA LYS A 228 8.55 17.96 1.79
C LYS A 228 7.34 17.39 1.04
N VAL A 229 6.19 17.13 1.67
CA VAL A 229 4.92 17.03 0.91
C VAL A 229 3.73 17.51 1.76
N LEU A 230 3.71 18.79 2.10
CA LEU A 230 2.54 19.40 2.76
C LEU A 230 2.43 20.89 2.43
N ASN A 231 2.61 21.28 1.16
CA ASN A 231 2.12 22.58 0.68
C ASN A 231 2.10 22.68 -0.85
N LYS A 232 1.02 22.24 -1.51
CA LYS A 232 0.68 22.71 -2.87
C LYS A 232 -0.81 23.02 -3.09
N ASN A 233 -1.71 22.69 -2.16
CA ASN A 233 -3.15 22.98 -2.31
C ASN A 233 -3.67 24.18 -1.50
N ALA A 234 -2.78 25.03 -0.97
CA ALA A 234 -3.18 26.23 -0.21
C ALA A 234 -3.01 27.57 -0.97
N GLN A 235 -2.78 27.56 -2.30
CA GLN A 235 -2.53 28.80 -3.07
C GLN A 235 -3.46 29.07 -4.26
N MET A 236 -4.67 28.52 -4.31
CA MET A 236 -5.67 28.91 -5.32
C MET A 236 -7.04 29.28 -4.74
N MET A 237 -7.04 30.10 -3.70
CA MET A 237 -8.14 31.05 -3.46
C MET A 237 -7.50 32.40 -3.21
N TRP A 238 -8.18 33.46 -3.64
CA TRP A 238 -7.72 34.85 -3.77
C TRP A 238 -7.06 35.16 -5.12
N LEU A 239 -7.89 35.46 -6.12
CA LEU A 239 -7.86 36.71 -6.90
C LEU A 239 -8.80 36.63 -8.12
N LYS A 240 -10.01 37.18 -7.99
CA LYS A 240 -10.58 38.18 -8.92
C LYS A 240 -11.98 38.59 -8.47
N LYS A 241 -12.05 39.73 -7.79
CA LYS A 241 -13.18 40.65 -7.82
C LYS A 241 -12.80 41.73 -8.83
N SER A 242 -13.53 41.82 -9.93
CA SER A 242 -13.65 42.99 -10.80
C SER A 242 -15.01 42.88 -11.48
#